data_AF-A0A379TKL6-F1
#
_entry.id   AF-A0A379TKL6-F1
#
_cell.length_a   1.000
_cell.length_b   1.000
_cell.length_c   1.000
_cell.angle_alpha   90.00
_cell.angle_beta   90.00
_cell.angle_gamma   90.00
#
_symmetry.space_group_name_H-M   'P 1'
#
loop_
_entity.id
_entity.type
_entity.pdbx_description
1 polymer ?
#
loop_
_entity_poly.entity_id
_entity_poly.type
_entity_poly.pdbx_seq_one_letter_code
_entity_poly.pdbx_strand_id
1 'polypeptide(L)' 'MFPDHPNLLPAYFAEDEHPQMDKYVVKPIFSREGANVSIIENGKTIESVEGPYGEEGMIRATVLSAAKIRRQLYPDW' A
#
# COMPACT_ATOMS: atom_id res chain seq x y z
N MET A 1 8.12 -17.04 6.15
CA MET A 1 7.21 -15.88 5.98
C MET A 1 6.26 -15.81 7.16
N PHE A 2 5.68 -14.64 7.43
CA PHE A 2 4.76 -14.38 8.55
C PHE A 2 3.36 -14.00 8.04
N PRO A 3 2.59 -14.97 7.51
CA PRO A 3 1.22 -14.69 7.09
C PRO A 3 0.40 -14.17 8.29
N ASP A 4 -0.51 -13.24 8.01
CA ASP A 4 -1.48 -12.66 8.96
C ASP A 4 -0.88 -12.00 10.21
N HIS A 5 0.40 -11.60 10.17
CA HIS A 5 1.02 -10.89 11.27
C HIS A 5 0.31 -9.54 11.52
N PRO A 6 -0.02 -9.19 12.77
CA PRO A 6 -0.86 -8.01 13.08
C PRO A 6 -0.29 -6.68 12.59
N ASN A 7 1.04 -6.59 12.45
CA ASN A 7 1.72 -5.37 12.00
C ASN A 7 2.06 -5.36 10.50
N LEU A 8 1.68 -6.40 9.75
CA LEU A 8 1.93 -6.49 8.32
C LEU A 8 0.62 -6.29 7.55
N LEU A 9 0.74 -5.60 6.41
CA LEU A 9 -0.35 -5.45 5.46
C LEU A 9 -0.13 -6.41 4.29
N PRO A 10 -1.21 -7.01 3.76
CA PRO A 10 -1.13 -7.75 2.52
C PRO A 10 -0.52 -6.88 1.42
N ALA A 11 0.47 -7.44 0.72
CA ALA A 11 1.17 -6.80 -0.37
C ALA A 11 1.46 -7.84 -1.45
N TYR A 12 1.28 -7.43 -2.70
CA TYR A 12 1.37 -8.26 -3.89
C TYR A 12 2.19 -7.53 -4.95
N PHE A 13 2.92 -8.24 -5.80
CA PHE A 13 3.48 -7.62 -7.01
C PHE A 13 2.34 -7.21 -7.95
N ALA A 14 2.53 -6.10 -8.68
CA ALA A 14 1.45 -5.54 -9.50
C ALA A 14 1.08 -6.43 -10.70
N GLU A 15 2.03 -7.25 -11.14
CA GLU A 15 1.93 -8.22 -12.23
C GLU A 15 1.36 -9.59 -11.80
N ASP A 16 1.31 -9.89 -10.50
CA ASP A 16 0.81 -11.16 -9.98
C ASP A 16 -0.71 -11.15 -9.76
N GLU A 17 -1.31 -12.34 -9.71
CA GLU A 17 -2.69 -12.48 -9.24
C GLU A 17 -2.81 -12.06 -7.76
N HIS A 18 -3.82 -11.25 -7.48
CA HIS A 18 -4.12 -10.79 -6.13
C HIS A 18 -5.64 -10.74 -5.92
N PRO A 19 -6.13 -10.87 -4.68
CA PRO A 19 -7.56 -10.73 -4.40
C PRO A 19 -8.07 -9.33 -4.79
N GLN A 20 -9.38 -9.21 -5.01
CA GLN A 20 -10.00 -7.90 -5.20
C GLN A 20 -9.84 -7.07 -3.92
N MET A 21 -9.38 -5.83 -4.08
CA MET A 21 -9.17 -4.88 -2.99
C MET A 21 -9.94 -3.59 -3.27
N ASP A 22 -10.75 -3.16 -2.32
CA ASP A 22 -11.51 -1.91 -2.46
C ASP A 22 -10.63 -0.67 -2.24
N LYS A 23 -9.56 -0.78 -1.46
CA LYS A 23 -8.63 0.32 -1.20
C LYS A 23 -7.19 -0.15 -1.01
N TYR A 24 -6.27 0.36 -1.81
CA TYR A 24 -4.86 -0.03 -1.80
C TYR A 24 -3.96 1.08 -2.33
N VAL A 25 -2.67 0.93 -2.12
CA VAL A 25 -1.62 1.79 -2.66
C VAL A 25 -0.84 1.02 -3.72
N VAL A 26 -0.52 1.71 -4.82
CA VAL A 26 0.48 1.28 -5.80
C VAL A 26 1.74 2.10 -5.55
N LYS A 27 2.88 1.42 -5.42
CA LYS A 27 4.18 2.08 -5.22
C LYS A 27 5.31 1.31 -5.90
N PRO A 28 6.37 1.99 -6.38
CA PRO A 28 7.58 1.31 -6.83
C PRO A 28 8.25 0.55 -5.70
N ILE A 29 8.91 -0.55 -6.05
CA ILE A 29 9.64 -1.39 -5.08
C ILE A 29 10.72 -0.56 -4.35
N PHE A 30 11.44 0.29 -5.07
CA PHE A 30 12.54 1.12 -4.53
C PHE A 30 12.17 2.60 -4.34
N SER A 31 10.88 2.94 -4.31
CA SER A 31 10.44 4.31 -4.04
C SER A 31 10.94 4.80 -2.68
N ARG A 32 11.29 6.09 -2.62
CA ARG A 32 11.63 6.82 -1.38
C ARG A 32 10.75 8.04 -1.26
N GLU A 33 10.54 8.49 -0.02
CA GLU A 33 9.87 9.77 0.30
C GLU A 33 8.42 9.91 -0.24
N GLY A 34 7.79 8.78 -0.60
CA GLY A 34 6.41 8.78 -1.11
C GLY A 34 6.26 9.17 -2.58
N ALA A 35 7.37 9.27 -3.33
CA ALA A 35 7.34 9.55 -4.76
C ALA A 35 6.77 8.38 -5.58
N ASN A 36 6.04 8.69 -6.66
CA ASN A 36 5.38 7.71 -7.54
C ASN A 36 4.38 6.80 -6.82
N VAL A 37 3.79 7.27 -5.73
CA VAL A 37 2.76 6.55 -4.98
C VAL A 37 1.39 6.98 -5.46
N SER A 38 0.50 6.01 -5.70
CA SER A 38 -0.92 6.25 -6.01
C SER A 38 -1.82 5.54 -5.02
N ILE A 39 -2.89 6.20 -4.59
CA ILE A 39 -3.95 5.60 -3.77
C ILE A 39 -5.12 5.26 -4.69
N ILE A 40 -5.52 3.99 -4.68
CA ILE A 40 -6.66 3.49 -5.43
C ILE A 40 -7.80 3.18 -4.47
N GLU A 41 -9.01 3.64 -4.80
CA GLU A 41 -10.24 3.33 -4.10
C GLU A 41 -11.33 2.96 -5.12
N ASN A 42 -11.94 1.78 -4.97
CA ASN A 42 -12.94 1.22 -5.87
C ASN A 42 -12.51 1.25 -7.34
N GLY A 43 -11.25 0.90 -7.60
CA GLY A 43 -10.65 0.88 -8.94
C GLY A 43 -10.32 2.26 -9.52
N LYS A 44 -10.49 3.35 -8.77
CA LYS A 44 -10.17 4.71 -9.20
C LYS A 44 -8.98 5.27 -8.43
N THR A 45 -8.06 5.91 -9.13
CA THR A 45 -7.00 6.69 -8.49
C THR A 45 -7.61 7.93 -7.85
N ILE A 46 -7.51 8.04 -6.52
CA ILE A 46 -7.99 9.20 -5.77
C ILE A 46 -6.88 10.19 -5.44
N GLU A 47 -5.64 9.72 -5.42
CA GLU A 47 -4.45 10.54 -5.18
C GLU A 47 -3.25 9.91 -5.90
N SER A 48 -2.35 10.74 -6.41
CA SER A 48 -1.10 10.29 -7.03
C SER A 48 -0.03 11.37 -6.90
N VAL A 49 1.19 10.94 -6.63
CA VAL A 49 2.37 11.82 -6.54
C VAL A 49 3.35 11.43 -7.63
N GLU A 50 3.88 12.40 -8.36
CA GLU A 50 4.90 12.17 -9.39
C GLU A 50 6.29 11.94 -8.78
N GLY A 51 7.24 11.51 -9.60
CA GLY A 51 8.62 11.33 -9.17
C GLY A 51 9.46 10.49 -10.13
N PRO A 52 10.74 10.24 -9.79
CA PRO A 52 11.70 9.60 -10.69
C PRO A 52 11.71 8.06 -10.63
N TYR A 53 10.87 7.42 -9.81
CA TYR A 53 10.94 5.97 -9.55
C TYR A 53 9.93 5.17 -10.40
N GLY A 54 10.22 3.89 -10.64
CA GLY A 54 9.27 2.96 -11.26
C GLY A 54 9.84 1.97 -12.28
N GLU A 55 11.14 2.04 -12.60
CA GLU A 55 11.75 1.15 -13.60
C GLU A 55 11.76 -0.32 -13.16
N GLU A 56 11.80 -0.56 -11.85
CA GLU A 56 12.01 -1.87 -11.25
C GLU A 56 10.72 -2.63 -10.94
N GLY A 57 9.56 -2.05 -11.30
CA GLY A 57 8.25 -2.61 -11.04
C GLY A 57 7.58 -2.05 -9.79
N MET A 58 6.34 -2.50 -9.56
CA MET A 58 5.41 -1.92 -8.60
C MET A 58 4.85 -3.00 -7.68
N ILE A 59 4.49 -2.61 -6.46
CA ILE A 59 3.68 -3.43 -5.57
C ILE A 59 2.33 -2.79 -5.32
N ARG A 60 1.32 -3.63 -5.07
CA ARG A 60 0.00 -3.26 -4.59
C ARG A 60 -0.11 -3.69 -3.13
N ALA A 61 -0.28 -2.74 -2.22
CA ALA A 61 -0.41 -3.00 -0.79
C ALA A 61 -1.73 -2.47 -0.26
N THR A 62 -2.46 -3.26 0.52
CA THR A 62 -3.65 -2.77 1.22
C THR A 62 -3.28 -1.61 2.13
N VAL A 63 -4.19 -0.65 2.32
CA VAL A 63 -3.96 0.48 3.22
C VAL A 63 -4.68 0.31 4.55
N LEU A 64 -4.03 0.73 5.64
CA LEU A 64 -4.72 1.14 6.86
C LEU A 64 -4.55 2.65 7.01
N SER A 65 -5.60 3.33 7.48
CA SER A 65 -5.44 4.71 7.90
C SER A 65 -4.47 4.79 9.08
N ALA A 66 -3.70 5.87 9.16
CA ALA A 66 -2.80 6.09 10.31
C ALA A 66 -3.57 6.03 11.65
N ALA A 67 -4.82 6.49 11.67
CA ALA A 67 -5.72 6.36 12.82
C ALA A 67 -6.00 4.90 13.19
N LYS A 68 -6.21 4.02 12.21
CA LYS A 68 -6.42 2.59 12.42
C LYS A 68 -5.14 1.89 12.90
N ILE A 69 -3.98 2.24 12.33
CA ILE A 69 -2.67 1.76 12.81
C ILE A 69 -2.45 2.19 14.26
N ARG A 70 -2.71 3.46 14.59
CA ARG A 70 -2.56 3.98 15.96
C ARG A 70 -3.43 3.22 16.95
N ARG A 71 -4.72 3.04 16.64
CA ARG A 71 -5.65 2.29 17.49
C ARG A 71 -5.23 0.83 17.67
N GLN A 72 -4.62 0.22 16.66
CA GLN A 72 -4.18 -1.17 16.71
C GLN A 72 -2.88 -1.33 17.53
N LEU A 73 -1.95 -0.39 17.41
CA LEU A 73 -0.66 -0.45 18.11
C LEU A 73 -0.70 0.15 19.53
N TYR A 74 -1.59 1.10 19.79
CA TYR A 74 -1.71 1.84 21.04
C TYR A 74 -3.20 2.00 21.42
N PRO A 75 -3.88 0.92 21.83
CA PRO A 75 -5.33 0.94 22.09
C PRO A 75 -5.74 1.78 23.32
N ASP A 76 -4.80 2.05 24.24
CA ASP A 76 -5.05 2.72 25.52
C ASP A 76 -4.75 4.25 25.50
N TRP A 77 -4.49 4.83 24.33
CA TRP A 77 -4.25 6.27 24.10
C TRP A 77 -5.25 6.85 23.10
#